data_AF-A0A660VCQ9-F1
#
_entry.id   AF-A0A660VCQ9-F1
#
_cell.length_a   1.000
_cell.length_b   1.000
_cell.length_c   1.000
_cell.angle_alpha   90.00
_cell.angle_beta   90.00
_cell.angle_gamma   90.00
#
_symmetry.space_group_name_H-M   'P 1'
#
loop_
_entity.id
_entity.type
_entity.pdbx_description
1 polymer ?
#
loop_
_entity_poly.entity_id
_entity_poly.type
_entity_poly.pdbx_seq_one_letter_code
_entity_poly.pdbx_strand_id
1 'polypeptide(L)'
;MESAFRQIPKMDTLIKAAEPLVRLYGRQLVVETLRVLLEDTRNAIARKQTVSLTVESLLAHLSERLAALQPSVVPCINATGTILHTGLGRSVLPRPLVNDLSQLLSGYAVLEVDLRSGERHNRLSRLRALLERLFRCEGGEGEHNGGGSFRLPETIKASGVRLVEVGT
;
A
#
# COMPACT_ATOMS: atom_id res chain seq x y z
N MET A 1 -34.77 -28.02 -14.46
CA MET A 1 -33.46 -27.77 -13.82
C MET A 1 -32.39 -27.39 -14.85
N GLU A 2 -32.28 -28.09 -15.99
CA GLU A 2 -31.33 -27.72 -17.07
C GLU A 2 -31.56 -26.34 -17.71
N SER A 3 -32.79 -25.77 -17.65
CA SER A 3 -33.12 -24.54 -18.37
C SER A 3 -32.41 -23.29 -17.84
N ALA A 4 -32.22 -23.16 -16.52
CA ALA A 4 -31.58 -21.99 -15.92
C ALA A 4 -30.07 -21.95 -16.20
N PHE A 5 -29.39 -23.10 -16.17
CA PHE A 5 -27.96 -23.17 -16.51
C PHE A 5 -27.69 -22.82 -17.98
N ARG A 6 -28.63 -23.12 -18.89
CA ARG A 6 -28.53 -22.74 -20.32
C ARG A 6 -28.69 -21.25 -20.58
N GLN A 7 -29.25 -20.49 -19.62
CA GLN A 7 -29.42 -19.04 -19.75
C GLN A 7 -28.16 -18.25 -19.37
N ILE A 8 -27.12 -18.90 -18.81
CA ILE A 8 -25.86 -18.23 -18.50
C ILE A 8 -25.18 -17.80 -19.82
N PRO A 9 -24.92 -16.50 -20.01
CA PRO A 9 -24.23 -16.02 -21.21
C PRO A 9 -22.83 -16.62 -21.35
N LYS A 10 -22.40 -16.83 -22.60
CA LYS A 10 -21.04 -17.31 -22.87
C LYS A 10 -20.00 -16.28 -22.42
N MET A 11 -18.86 -16.79 -21.94
CA MET A 11 -17.73 -15.98 -21.50
C MET A 11 -17.30 -14.95 -22.57
N ASP A 12 -17.21 -15.37 -23.83
CA ASP A 12 -16.81 -14.46 -24.92
C ASP A 12 -17.80 -13.32 -25.15
N THR A 13 -19.10 -13.57 -24.96
CA THR A 13 -20.14 -12.53 -25.06
C THR A 13 -19.97 -11.51 -23.93
N LEU A 14 -19.72 -11.98 -22.70
CA LEU A 14 -19.50 -11.11 -21.55
C LEU A 14 -18.21 -10.31 -21.67
N ILE A 15 -17.12 -10.92 -22.15
CA ILE A 15 -15.85 -10.21 -22.37
C ILE A 15 -16.01 -9.12 -23.43
N LYS A 16 -16.71 -9.39 -24.54
CA LYS A 16 -16.99 -8.38 -25.57
C LYS A 16 -17.83 -7.22 -25.02
N ALA A 17 -18.84 -7.53 -24.23
CA ALA A 17 -19.69 -6.51 -23.62
C ALA A 17 -18.99 -5.73 -22.48
N ALA A 18 -17.99 -6.34 -21.84
CA ALA A 18 -17.14 -5.74 -20.81
C ALA A 18 -15.96 -4.93 -21.36
N GLU A 19 -15.89 -4.64 -22.65
CA GLU A 19 -14.80 -3.87 -23.28
C GLU A 19 -14.43 -2.56 -22.52
N PRO A 20 -15.39 -1.76 -22.01
CA PRO A 20 -15.04 -0.58 -21.20
C PRO A 20 -14.31 -0.94 -19.90
N LEU A 21 -14.71 -2.02 -19.23
CA LEU A 21 -14.08 -2.51 -18.01
C LEU A 21 -12.70 -3.12 -18.30
N VAL A 22 -12.54 -3.79 -19.44
CA VAL A 22 -11.24 -4.32 -19.90
C VAL A 22 -10.23 -3.20 -20.12
N ARG A 23 -10.67 -2.06 -20.67
CA ARG A 23 -9.81 -0.88 -20.83
C ARG A 23 -9.38 -0.26 -19.50
N LEU A 24 -10.25 -0.27 -18.49
CA LEU A 24 -9.99 0.34 -17.20
C LEU A 24 -9.15 -0.54 -16.27
N TYR A 25 -9.42 -1.84 -16.24
CA TYR A 25 -8.86 -2.78 -15.25
C TYR A 25 -7.87 -3.79 -15.85
N GLY A 26 -7.73 -3.84 -17.17
CA GLY A 26 -6.93 -4.83 -17.88
C GLY A 26 -7.66 -6.16 -18.09
N ARG A 27 -7.38 -6.80 -19.22
CA ARG A 27 -8.08 -8.03 -19.66
C ARG A 27 -7.97 -9.17 -18.66
N GLN A 28 -6.78 -9.40 -18.10
CA GLN A 28 -6.53 -10.54 -17.22
C GLN A 28 -7.43 -10.48 -15.97
N LEU A 29 -7.45 -9.32 -15.30
CA LEU A 29 -8.23 -9.12 -14.08
C LEU A 29 -9.74 -9.27 -14.32
N VAL A 30 -10.24 -8.72 -15.43
CA VAL A 30 -11.64 -8.85 -15.84
C VAL A 30 -12.01 -10.31 -16.08
N VAL A 31 -11.17 -11.07 -16.78
CA VAL A 31 -11.43 -12.49 -17.07
C VAL A 31 -11.43 -13.33 -15.80
N GLU A 32 -10.48 -13.11 -14.89
CA GLU A 32 -10.41 -13.81 -13.61
C GLU A 32 -11.65 -13.52 -12.75
N THR A 33 -12.06 -12.25 -12.67
CA THR A 33 -13.24 -11.85 -11.90
C THR A 33 -14.53 -12.39 -12.51
N LEU A 34 -14.65 -12.40 -13.84
CA LEU A 34 -15.77 -13.02 -14.55
C LEU A 34 -15.85 -14.52 -14.29
N ARG A 35 -14.72 -15.24 -14.25
CA ARG A 35 -14.71 -16.68 -13.94
C ARG A 35 -15.29 -16.95 -12.56
N VAL A 36 -14.86 -16.19 -11.56
CA VAL A 36 -15.38 -16.31 -10.19
C VAL A 36 -16.86 -15.95 -10.14
N LEU A 37 -17.27 -14.85 -10.77
CA LEU A 37 -18.68 -14.41 -10.82
C LEU A 37 -19.59 -15.47 -11.44
N LEU A 38 -19.17 -16.09 -12.55
CA LEU A 38 -19.95 -17.14 -13.20
C LEU A 38 -20.01 -18.40 -12.35
N GLU A 39 -18.96 -18.74 -11.63
CA GLU A 39 -18.95 -19.89 -10.72
C GLU A 39 -19.91 -19.66 -9.53
N ASP A 40 -19.89 -18.47 -8.94
CA ASP A 40 -20.84 -18.08 -7.90
C ASP A 40 -22.28 -18.11 -8.42
N THR A 41 -22.49 -17.67 -9.66
CA THR A 41 -23.80 -17.71 -10.32
C THR A 41 -24.29 -19.16 -10.49
N ARG A 42 -23.41 -20.08 -10.93
CA ARG A 42 -23.74 -21.52 -11.03
C ARG A 42 -24.11 -22.11 -9.67
N ASN A 43 -23.36 -21.77 -8.63
CA ASN A 43 -23.61 -22.22 -7.27
C ASN A 43 -24.94 -21.70 -6.72
N ALA A 44 -25.30 -20.44 -7.01
CA ALA A 44 -26.58 -19.86 -6.62
C ALA A 44 -27.76 -20.54 -7.32
N ILE A 45 -27.65 -20.84 -8.63
CA ILE A 45 -28.67 -21.60 -9.37
C ILE A 45 -28.81 -23.02 -8.77
N ALA A 46 -27.71 -23.70 -8.45
CA ALA A 46 -27.73 -25.02 -7.81
C ALA A 46 -28.47 -25.01 -6.46
N ARG A 47 -28.37 -23.89 -5.72
CA ARG A 47 -29.10 -23.64 -4.46
C ARG A 47 -30.54 -23.14 -4.65
N LYS A 48 -31.05 -23.11 -5.89
CA LYS A 48 -32.39 -22.60 -6.26
C LYS A 48 -32.62 -21.14 -5.88
N GLN A 49 -31.56 -20.34 -5.83
CA GLN A 49 -31.68 -18.89 -5.65
C GLN A 49 -32.08 -18.24 -6.98
N THR A 50 -32.93 -17.21 -6.92
CA THR A 50 -33.28 -16.40 -8.08
C THR A 50 -32.12 -15.46 -8.38
N VAL A 51 -31.50 -15.62 -9.55
CA VAL A 51 -30.40 -14.77 -10.02
C VAL A 51 -30.74 -14.24 -11.41
N SER A 52 -30.50 -12.94 -11.64
CA SER A 52 -30.62 -12.37 -12.98
C SER A 52 -29.43 -12.79 -13.84
N LEU A 53 -29.71 -13.45 -14.97
CA LEU A 53 -28.72 -13.97 -15.90
C LEU A 53 -28.55 -13.10 -17.14
N THR A 54 -29.09 -11.88 -17.13
CA THR A 54 -28.89 -10.94 -18.23
C THR A 54 -27.44 -10.48 -18.29
N VAL A 55 -26.98 -10.11 -19.48
CA VAL A 55 -25.62 -9.58 -19.68
C VAL A 55 -25.43 -8.32 -18.83
N GLU A 56 -26.44 -7.46 -18.79
CA GLU A 56 -26.42 -6.20 -18.06
C GLU A 56 -26.26 -6.42 -16.55
N SER A 57 -27.01 -7.36 -15.96
CA SER A 57 -26.88 -7.64 -14.52
C SER A 57 -25.55 -8.27 -14.16
N LEU A 58 -25.02 -9.14 -15.02
CA LEU A 58 -23.70 -9.75 -14.80
C LEU A 58 -22.57 -8.70 -14.94
N LEU A 59 -22.69 -7.75 -15.87
CA LEU A 59 -21.74 -6.65 -16.01
C LEU A 59 -21.79 -5.68 -14.83
N ALA A 60 -22.98 -5.43 -14.26
CA ALA A 60 -23.11 -4.63 -13.04
C ALA A 60 -22.38 -5.27 -11.86
N HIS A 61 -22.63 -6.56 -11.59
CA HIS A 61 -21.93 -7.30 -10.54
C HIS A 61 -20.42 -7.42 -10.78
N LEU A 62 -20.00 -7.59 -12.04
CA LEU A 62 -18.59 -7.56 -12.41
C LEU A 62 -17.96 -6.21 -12.07
N SER A 63 -18.62 -5.11 -12.44
CA SER A 63 -18.15 -3.75 -12.15
C SER A 63 -18.02 -3.51 -10.65
N GLU A 64 -18.99 -3.94 -9.84
CA GLU A 64 -18.92 -3.83 -8.37
C GLU A 64 -17.72 -4.59 -7.79
N ARG A 65 -17.49 -5.83 -8.25
CA ARG A 65 -16.35 -6.64 -7.79
C ARG A 65 -15.02 -6.02 -8.20
N LEU A 66 -14.91 -5.53 -9.44
CA LEU A 66 -13.70 -4.85 -9.90
C LEU A 66 -13.46 -3.52 -9.15
N ALA A 67 -14.52 -2.77 -8.84
CA ALA A 67 -14.42 -1.57 -8.02
C ALA A 67 -13.94 -1.88 -6.59
N ALA A 68 -14.35 -3.02 -6.01
CA ALA A 68 -13.86 -3.47 -4.71
C ALA A 68 -12.37 -3.89 -4.71
N LEU A 69 -11.79 -4.16 -5.89
CA LEU A 69 -10.36 -4.44 -6.07
C LEU A 69 -9.52 -3.17 -6.29
N GLN A 70 -10.14 -1.99 -6.37
CA GLN A 70 -9.41 -0.72 -6.43
C GLN A 70 -8.47 -0.57 -5.23
N PRO A 71 -7.33 0.14 -5.39
CA PRO A 71 -6.43 0.41 -4.27
C PRO A 71 -7.23 1.01 -3.10
N SER A 72 -7.14 0.39 -1.93
CA SER A 72 -7.77 0.93 -0.71
C SER A 72 -7.12 2.24 -0.24
N VAL A 73 -5.94 2.56 -0.79
CA VAL A 73 -5.21 3.80 -0.55
C VAL A 73 -5.31 4.69 -1.78
N VAL A 74 -6.06 5.78 -1.64
CA VAL A 74 -6.24 6.81 -2.68
C VAL A 74 -5.97 8.20 -2.11
N PRO A 75 -5.63 9.19 -2.95
CA PRO A 75 -5.52 10.57 -2.50
C PRO A 75 -6.85 11.08 -1.92
N CYS A 76 -6.77 11.89 -0.85
CA CYS A 76 -7.93 12.51 -0.22
C CYS A 76 -7.65 13.98 0.13
N ILE A 77 -8.71 14.77 0.31
CA ILE A 77 -8.64 16.10 0.90
C ILE A 77 -8.95 15.97 2.39
N ASN A 78 -8.03 16.38 3.25
CA ASN A 78 -8.27 16.42 4.69
C ASN A 78 -9.14 17.64 5.05
N ALA A 79 -10.42 17.39 5.33
CA ALA A 79 -11.38 18.39 5.77
C ALA A 79 -11.65 18.39 7.29
N THR A 80 -10.93 17.56 8.07
CA THR A 80 -11.19 17.44 9.51
C THR A 80 -10.54 18.54 10.35
N GLY A 81 -9.58 19.27 9.77
CA GLY A 81 -8.72 20.22 10.49
C GLY A 81 -7.62 19.58 11.34
N THR A 82 -7.55 18.24 11.40
CA THR A 82 -6.53 17.51 12.16
C THR A 82 -5.24 17.40 11.36
N ILE A 83 -4.15 18.04 11.82
CA ILE A 83 -2.87 18.03 11.11
C ILE A 83 -2.25 16.62 11.08
N LEU A 84 -2.15 15.93 12.22
CA LEU A 84 -1.61 14.57 12.32
C LEU A 84 -2.73 13.53 12.38
N HIS A 85 -3.42 13.34 11.26
CA HIS A 85 -4.55 12.43 11.20
C HIS A 85 -4.09 10.97 11.05
N THR A 86 -4.28 10.13 12.06
CA THR A 86 -3.83 8.72 12.07
C THR A 86 -4.46 7.89 10.95
N GLY A 87 -5.74 8.11 10.66
CA GLY A 87 -6.45 7.45 9.55
C GLY A 87 -6.08 7.95 8.14
N LEU A 88 -5.37 9.09 8.00
CA LEU A 88 -4.99 9.67 6.70
C LEU A 88 -3.47 9.70 6.48
N GLY A 89 -2.71 8.95 7.28
CA GLY A 89 -1.26 8.80 7.08
C GLY A 89 -0.37 9.77 7.87
N ARG A 90 -0.90 10.46 8.89
CA ARG A 90 -0.17 11.40 9.77
C ARG A 90 0.40 12.59 9.00
N SER A 91 1.72 12.61 8.79
CA SER A 91 2.44 13.77 8.26
C SER A 91 2.57 13.68 6.74
N VAL A 92 2.20 14.75 6.05
CA VAL A 92 2.40 14.88 4.60
C VAL A 92 3.87 15.19 4.31
N LEU A 93 4.49 14.42 3.40
CA LEU A 93 5.84 14.69 2.96
C LEU A 93 5.87 15.93 2.03
N PRO A 94 6.85 16.84 2.18
CA PRO A 94 7.03 17.96 1.25
C PRO A 94 7.26 17.46 -0.18
N ARG A 95 6.70 18.17 -1.18
CA ARG A 95 6.86 17.81 -2.61
C ARG A 95 8.32 17.61 -3.05
N PRO A 96 9.30 18.45 -2.65
CA PRO A 96 10.70 18.23 -3.01
C PRO A 96 11.22 16.86 -2.55
N LEU A 97 10.92 16.47 -1.30
CA LEU A 97 11.33 15.18 -0.75
C LEU A 97 10.70 14.01 -1.49
N VAL A 98 9.43 14.12 -1.89
CA VAL A 98 8.75 13.08 -2.69
C VAL A 98 9.43 12.89 -4.05
N ASN A 99 9.85 13.98 -4.70
CA ASN A 99 10.55 13.91 -5.97
C ASN A 99 11.92 13.23 -5.83
N ASP A 100 12.70 13.61 -4.80
CA ASP A 100 14.01 13.01 -4.51
C ASP A 100 13.89 11.50 -4.22
N LEU A 101 12.88 11.11 -3.43
CA LEU A 101 12.61 9.70 -3.12
C LEU A 101 12.19 8.93 -4.36
N SER A 102 11.35 9.50 -5.23
CA SER A 102 10.93 8.84 -6.47
C SER A 102 12.13 8.51 -7.35
N GLN A 103 13.07 9.44 -7.49
CA GLN A 103 14.32 9.20 -8.22
C GLN A 103 15.18 8.13 -7.54
N LEU A 104 15.38 8.21 -6.21
CA LEU A 104 16.18 7.25 -5.45
C LEU A 104 15.63 5.82 -5.52
N LEU A 105 14.30 5.66 -5.49
CA LEU A 105 13.62 4.37 -5.47
C LEU A 105 13.54 3.70 -6.85
N SER A 106 13.90 4.41 -7.92
CA SER A 106 13.93 3.86 -9.29
C SER A 106 15.14 2.95 -9.58
N GLY A 107 16.07 2.81 -8.63
CA GLY A 107 17.27 1.97 -8.78
C GLY A 107 17.87 1.50 -7.46
N TYR A 108 19.11 1.01 -7.52
CA TYR A 108 19.84 0.59 -6.31
C TYR A 108 20.27 1.82 -5.49
N ALA A 109 20.12 1.73 -4.17
CA ALA A 109 20.59 2.73 -3.23
C ALA A 109 21.69 2.18 -2.32
N VAL A 110 22.69 3.01 -2.02
CA VAL A 110 23.78 2.65 -1.11
C VAL A 110 23.29 2.72 0.34
N LEU A 111 22.84 1.56 0.85
CA LEU A 111 22.31 1.42 2.22
C LEU A 111 23.35 0.91 3.21
N GLU A 112 24.17 -0.07 2.82
CA GLU A 112 25.14 -0.76 3.70
C GLU A 112 26.54 -0.80 3.11
N VAL A 113 26.93 0.19 2.29
CA VAL A 113 28.27 0.26 1.70
C VAL A 113 28.89 1.62 2.03
N ASP A 114 30.12 1.58 2.53
CA ASP A 114 30.92 2.79 2.67
C ASP A 114 31.44 3.22 1.28
N LEU A 115 31.17 4.47 0.89
CA LEU A 115 31.52 4.96 -0.45
C LEU A 115 33.02 5.15 -0.65
N ARG A 116 33.83 5.19 0.41
CA ARG A 116 35.28 5.38 0.36
C ARG A 116 36.00 4.03 0.35
N SER A 117 35.64 3.12 1.24
CA SER A 117 36.31 1.80 1.32
C SER A 117 35.68 0.74 0.41
N GLY A 118 34.41 0.91 0.02
CA GLY A 118 33.64 -0.10 -0.71
C GLY A 118 33.23 -1.29 0.16
N GLU A 119 33.56 -1.28 1.46
CA GLU A 119 33.22 -2.35 2.38
C GLU A 119 31.81 -2.22 2.95
N ARG A 120 31.33 -3.31 3.55
CA ARG A 120 30.03 -3.33 4.20
C ARG A 120 30.04 -2.40 5.42
N HIS A 121 29.01 -1.58 5.54
CA HIS A 121 28.81 -0.61 6.61
C HIS A 121 27.42 -0.74 7.23
N ASN A 122 27.27 -0.30 8.49
CA ASN A 122 25.98 -0.32 9.17
C ASN A 122 25.04 0.77 8.60
N ARG A 123 23.86 0.37 8.12
CA ARG A 123 22.84 1.28 7.56
C ARG A 123 22.39 2.40 8.51
N LEU A 124 22.48 2.19 9.83
CA LEU A 124 22.02 3.15 10.84
C LEU A 124 23.05 4.21 11.20
N SER A 125 24.33 4.07 10.82
CA SER A 125 25.37 5.02 11.23
C SER A 125 25.09 6.44 10.77
N ARG A 126 24.58 6.61 9.54
CA ARG A 126 24.20 7.93 9.00
C ARG A 126 23.04 8.55 9.77
N LEU A 127 22.03 7.75 10.09
CA LEU A 127 20.89 8.20 10.89
C LEU A 127 21.34 8.61 12.30
N ARG A 128 22.20 7.81 12.93
CA ARG A 128 22.75 8.10 14.25
C ARG A 128 23.50 9.44 14.27
N ALA A 129 24.41 9.66 13.32
CA ALA A 129 25.17 10.92 13.23
C ALA A 129 24.25 12.14 13.03
N LEU A 130 23.19 12.01 12.24
CA LEU A 130 22.20 13.07 12.06
C LEU A 130 21.43 13.37 13.36
N LEU A 131 21.06 12.34 14.11
CA LEU A 131 20.32 12.48 15.36
C LEU A 131 21.20 13.03 16.48
N GLU A 132 22.44 12.57 16.61
CA GLU A 132 23.44 13.15 17.53
C GLU A 132 23.62 14.64 17.27
N ARG A 133 23.71 15.03 15.99
CA ARG A 133 23.81 16.44 15.60
C ARG A 133 22.53 17.23 15.89
N LEU A 134 21.36 16.65 15.63
CA LEU A 134 20.06 17.28 15.88
C LEU A 134 19.85 17.55 17.38
N PHE A 135 20.22 16.57 18.21
CA PHE A 135 20.03 16.60 19.64
C PHE A 135 21.23 17.19 20.40
N ARG A 136 22.30 17.59 19.69
CA ARG A 136 23.54 18.12 20.29
C ARG A 136 24.09 17.20 21.39
N CYS A 137 23.93 15.89 21.22
CA CYS A 137 24.57 14.94 22.11
C CYS A 137 26.06 14.93 21.73
N GLU A 138 26.90 15.47 22.60
CA GLU A 138 28.35 15.28 22.46
C GLU A 138 28.61 13.78 22.49
N GLY A 139 29.21 13.27 21.40
CA GLY A 139 29.52 11.87 21.26
C GLY A 139 30.42 11.45 22.41
N GLY A 140 29.88 10.71 23.37
CA GLY A 140 30.69 10.01 24.35
C GLY A 140 31.62 9.07 23.59
N GLU A 141 32.92 9.33 23.66
CA GLU A 141 33.96 8.38 23.29
C GLU A 141 33.75 7.11 24.13
N GLY A 142 33.12 6.10 23.54
CA GLY A 142 32.66 4.93 24.25
C GLY A 142 32.20 3.84 23.30
N GLU A 143 33.19 3.10 22.83
CA GLU A 143 33.12 1.74 22.28
C GLU A 143 32.05 1.43 21.21
N HIS A 144 32.58 1.28 20.01
CA HIS A 144 32.08 0.42 18.97
C HIS A 144 31.72 -0.96 19.54
N ASN A 145 30.42 -1.24 19.73
CA ASN A 145 29.95 -2.61 19.92
C ASN A 145 28.69 -2.83 19.08
N GLY A 146 28.79 -3.82 18.19
CA GLY A 146 27.74 -4.23 17.28
C GLY A 146 26.50 -4.66 18.05
N GLY A 147 25.38 -4.04 17.69
CA GLY A 147 24.05 -4.40 18.17
C GLY A 147 23.07 -3.38 17.62
N GLY A 148 22.09 -3.83 16.83
CA GLY A 148 21.09 -3.00 16.16
C GLY A 148 20.08 -2.34 17.10
N SER A 149 20.52 -1.76 18.22
CA SER A 149 19.67 -1.01 19.13
C SER A 149 20.02 0.47 19.05
N PHE A 150 19.30 1.20 18.21
CA PHE A 150 19.24 2.65 18.29
C PHE A 150 18.51 3.01 19.59
N ARG A 151 19.25 3.31 20.67
CA ARG A 151 18.69 3.62 21.98
C ARG A 151 18.27 5.10 22.07
N LEU A 152 17.22 5.43 21.32
CA LEU A 152 16.51 6.72 21.34
C LEU A 152 16.35 7.35 22.75
N PRO A 153 15.98 6.58 23.80
CA PRO A 153 15.86 7.11 25.15
C PRO A 153 17.15 7.70 25.73
N GLU A 154 18.31 7.10 25.43
CA GLU A 154 19.61 7.56 25.94
C GLU A 154 20.06 8.84 25.25
N THR A 155 19.84 8.94 23.93
CA THR A 155 20.09 10.16 23.15
C THR A 155 19.20 11.32 23.63
N ILE A 156 17.90 11.08 23.85
CA ILE A 156 16.98 12.09 24.39
C ILE A 156 17.40 12.53 25.81
N LYS A 157 17.84 11.59 26.64
CA LYS A 157 18.31 11.91 28.00
C LYS A 157 19.59 12.76 27.96
N ALA A 158 20.53 12.43 27.08
CA ALA A 158 21.78 13.17 26.91
C ALA A 158 21.58 14.57 26.32
N SER A 159 20.53 14.78 25.52
CA SER A 159 20.23 16.08 24.90
C SER A 159 19.61 17.11 25.86
N GLY A 160 19.32 16.72 27.11
CA GLY A 160 18.62 17.57 28.08
C GLY A 160 17.16 17.83 27.74
N VAL A 161 16.57 17.07 26.80
CA VAL A 161 15.16 17.23 26.39
C VAL A 161 14.28 16.38 27.30
N ARG A 162 13.18 16.95 27.80
CA ARG A 162 12.21 16.23 28.62
C ARG A 162 11.25 15.46 27.73
N LEU A 163 11.23 14.13 27.85
CA LEU A 163 10.18 13.31 27.24
C LEU A 163 8.88 13.51 28.03
N VAL A 164 7.84 14.01 27.36
CA VAL A 164 6.49 14.11 27.90
C VAL A 164 5.61 13.21 27.06
N GLU A 165 5.14 12.11 27.64
CA GLU A 165 4.16 11.26 27.01
C GLU A 165 2.77 11.86 27.28
N VAL A 166 2.16 12.43 26.24
CA VAL A 166 0.80 12.91 26.29
C VAL A 166 -0.08 11.77 25.79
N GLY A 167 -0.80 11.12 26.72
CA GLY A 167 -1.80 10.12 26.37
C GLY A 167 -2.91 10.75 25.52
N THR A 168 -3.42 9.98 24.56
CA THR A 168 -4.67 10.29 23.84
C THR A 168 -5.88 9.99 24.70
#